data_AF-A0A2M7DY81-F1
#
_entry.id   AF-A0A2M7DY81-F1
#
_cell.length_a   1.000
_cell.length_b   1.000
_cell.length_c   1.000
_cell.angle_alpha   90.00
_cell.angle_beta   90.00
_cell.angle_gamma   90.00
#
_symmetry.space_group_name_H-M   'P 1'
#
loop_
_entity.id
_entity.type
_entity.pdbx_description
1 polymer ?
#
loop_
_entity_poly.entity_id
_entity_poly.type
_entity_poly.pdbx_seq_one_letter_code
_entity_poly.pdbx_strand_id
1 'polypeptide(L)'
;MSENISKALQMYGQREKDFINENAIMIGVESRTSSPIRIPRNRETFEHVEINGLYPCGEGAGYAGGIVSSAIDGMNVAESIAKKIKD
;
A
#
# COMPACT_ATOMS: atom_id res chain seq x y z
N MET A 1 3.18 0.39 26.09
CA MET A 1 2.23 0.41 24.95
C MET A 1 2.11 1.85 24.47
N SER A 2 2.16 2.13 23.16
CA SER A 2 1.87 3.48 22.63
C SER A 2 0.47 3.94 23.09
N GLU A 3 0.31 5.21 23.43
CA GLU A 3 -0.99 5.77 23.86
C GLU A 3 -2.10 5.50 22.84
N ASN A 4 -1.77 5.58 21.54
CA ASN A 4 -2.72 5.35 20.46
C ASN A 4 -3.20 3.91 20.41
N ILE A 5 -2.28 2.95 20.59
CA ILE A 5 -2.62 1.52 20.60
C ILE A 5 -3.46 1.19 21.84
N SER A 6 -3.11 1.74 23.02
CA SER A 6 -3.88 1.54 24.25
C SER A 6 -5.33 2.00 24.10
N LYS A 7 -5.55 3.22 23.58
CA LYS A 7 -6.90 3.76 23.32
C LYS A 7 -7.66 2.91 22.31
N ALA A 8 -7.02 2.50 21.21
CA ALA A 8 -7.65 1.67 20.19
C ALA A 8 -8.11 0.32 20.77
N LEU A 9 -7.26 -0.35 21.54
CA LEU A 9 -7.62 -1.62 22.18
C LEU A 9 -8.81 -1.47 23.13
N GLN A 10 -8.82 -0.44 23.99
CA GLN A 10 -9.98 -0.17 24.86
C GLN A 10 -11.28 0.02 24.08
N MET A 11 -11.23 0.74 22.94
CA MET A 11 -12.39 0.92 22.08
C MET A 11 -12.85 -0.39 21.44
N TYR A 12 -11.92 -1.22 20.95
CA TYR A 12 -12.27 -2.52 20.35
C TYR A 12 -12.82 -3.50 21.38
N GLY A 13 -12.28 -3.53 22.61
CA GLY A 13 -12.81 -4.38 23.68
C GLY A 13 -14.24 -4.03 24.11
N GLN A 14 -14.70 -2.80 23.88
CA GLN A 14 -16.11 -2.40 24.10
C GLN A 14 -17.03 -2.76 22.93
N ARG A 15 -16.50 -2.85 21.70
CA ARG A 15 -17.27 -3.08 20.47
C ARG A 15 -17.40 -4.55 20.13
N GLU A 16 -16.31 -5.28 20.25
CA GLU A 16 -16.21 -6.68 19.84
C GLU A 16 -16.04 -7.54 21.09
N LYS A 17 -17.06 -8.34 21.37
CA LYS A 17 -17.03 -9.28 22.50
C LYS A 17 -15.84 -10.23 22.32
N ASP A 18 -15.10 -10.45 23.39
CA ASP A 18 -13.92 -11.34 23.48
C ASP A 18 -12.68 -10.91 22.66
N PHE A 19 -12.68 -9.72 22.04
CA PHE A 19 -11.50 -9.18 21.34
C PHE A 19 -10.31 -8.94 22.28
N ILE A 20 -10.58 -8.57 23.54
CA ILE A 20 -9.58 -8.53 24.62
C ILE A 20 -9.99 -9.57 25.66
N ASN A 21 -9.10 -10.53 25.91
CA ASN A 21 -9.26 -11.54 26.95
C ASN A 21 -7.88 -11.95 27.47
N GLU A 22 -7.86 -12.73 28.56
CA GLU A 22 -6.65 -13.22 29.22
C GLU A 22 -5.73 -14.10 28.35
N ASN A 23 -6.27 -14.69 27.28
CA ASN A 23 -5.52 -15.53 26.34
C ASN A 23 -5.09 -14.76 25.07
N ALA A 24 -5.45 -13.47 24.93
CA ALA A 24 -5.09 -12.67 23.77
C ALA A 24 -3.58 -12.37 23.75
N ILE A 25 -2.93 -12.57 22.59
CA ILE A 25 -1.49 -12.41 22.44
C ILE A 25 -1.20 -11.24 21.49
N MET A 26 -0.37 -10.30 21.94
CA MET A 26 0.22 -9.28 21.08
C MET A 26 1.59 -9.76 20.59
N ILE A 27 1.74 -9.90 19.27
CA ILE A 27 2.93 -10.47 18.66
C ILE A 27 3.67 -9.41 17.85
N GLY A 28 4.89 -9.10 18.29
CA GLY A 28 5.87 -8.36 17.49
C GLY A 28 5.44 -6.97 17.03
N VAL A 29 6.18 -6.44 16.05
CA VAL A 29 5.89 -5.17 15.38
C VAL A 29 5.65 -5.46 13.91
N GLU A 30 4.48 -5.07 13.40
CA GLU A 30 4.21 -5.06 11.97
C GLU A 30 4.75 -3.76 11.37
N SER A 31 5.84 -3.86 10.61
CA SER A 31 6.60 -2.70 10.13
C SER A 31 6.48 -2.45 8.63
N ARG A 32 5.87 -3.37 7.88
CA ARG A 32 5.83 -3.35 6.40
C ARG A 32 4.39 -3.34 5.90
N THR A 33 3.61 -2.37 6.38
CA THR A 33 2.20 -2.21 6.00
C THR A 33 2.00 -1.54 4.64
N SER A 34 3.02 -0.83 4.16
CA SER A 34 3.06 -0.20 2.84
C SER A 34 4.50 0.18 2.47
N SER A 35 4.73 0.60 1.22
CA SER A 35 6.04 1.11 0.82
C SER A 35 6.39 2.40 1.59
N PRO A 36 7.60 2.50 2.17
CA PRO A 36 8.06 3.69 2.87
C PRO A 36 8.46 4.82 1.92
N ILE A 37 8.43 4.57 0.60
CA ILE A 37 8.81 5.53 -0.43
C ILE A 37 7.73 5.61 -1.51
N ARG A 38 7.75 6.72 -2.25
CA ARG A 38 6.99 6.89 -3.47
C ARG A 38 7.92 7.30 -4.59
N ILE A 39 8.05 6.44 -5.60
CA ILE A 39 8.91 6.71 -6.75
C ILE A 39 8.12 7.61 -7.70
N PRO A 40 8.60 8.82 -8.06
CA PRO A 40 7.79 9.76 -8.82
C PRO A 40 7.52 9.27 -10.24
N ARG A 41 6.27 9.37 -10.68
CA ARG A 41 5.85 9.12 -12.06
C ARG A 41 4.78 10.14 -12.48
N ASN A 42 4.70 10.41 -13.77
CA ASN A 42 3.64 11.21 -14.38
C ASN A 42 2.29 10.50 -14.20
N ARG A 43 1.24 11.25 -13.86
CA ARG A 43 -0.09 10.69 -13.55
C ARG A 43 -0.82 10.12 -14.76
N GLU A 44 -0.55 10.64 -15.94
CA GLU A 44 -1.22 10.27 -17.19
C GLU A 44 -0.43 9.20 -17.94
N THR A 45 0.88 9.38 -18.07
CA THR A 45 1.73 8.45 -18.83
C THR A 45 2.26 7.30 -17.99
N PHE A 46 2.20 7.39 -16.66
CA PHE A 46 2.77 6.42 -15.71
C PHE A 46 4.30 6.29 -15.74
N GLU A 47 4.98 7.10 -16.54
CA GLU A 47 6.43 7.07 -16.72
C GLU A 47 7.13 7.95 -15.67
N HIS A 48 8.35 7.57 -15.26
CA HIS A 48 9.16 8.36 -14.34
C HIS A 48 9.41 9.75 -14.91
N VAL A 49 9.35 10.76 -14.04
CA VAL A 49 9.40 12.18 -14.44
C VAL A 49 10.72 12.60 -15.11
N GLU A 50 11.80 11.86 -14.83
CA GLU A 50 13.15 12.15 -15.33
C GLU A 50 13.79 10.98 -16.13
N ILE A 51 13.23 9.77 -16.05
CA ILE A 51 13.87 8.57 -16.59
C ILE A 51 12.92 7.93 -17.61
N ASN A 52 13.24 8.13 -18.89
CA ASN A 52 12.46 7.55 -19.98
C ASN A 52 12.57 6.01 -19.95
N GLY A 53 11.44 5.34 -20.17
CA GLY A 53 11.30 3.89 -20.16
C GLY A 53 11.13 3.28 -18.76
N LEU A 54 11.20 4.07 -17.69
CA LEU A 54 10.97 3.59 -16.32
C LEU A 54 9.51 3.84 -15.91
N TYR A 55 8.80 2.79 -15.49
CA TYR A 55 7.40 2.86 -15.08
C TYR A 55 7.20 2.32 -13.66
N PRO A 56 7.36 3.17 -12.62
CA PRO A 56 7.14 2.75 -11.24
C PRO A 56 5.68 2.34 -11.04
N CYS A 57 5.41 1.13 -10.52
CA CYS A 57 4.06 0.64 -10.31
C CYS A 57 3.92 -0.28 -9.07
N GLY A 58 2.67 -0.49 -8.65
CA GLY A 58 2.30 -1.34 -7.53
C GLY A 58 2.70 -0.78 -6.16
N GLU A 59 2.66 -1.64 -5.15
CA GLU A 59 2.94 -1.27 -3.77
C GLU A 59 4.39 -0.82 -3.58
N GLY A 60 5.36 -1.53 -4.17
CA GLY A 60 6.78 -1.19 -4.04
C GLY A 60 7.09 0.25 -4.48
N ALA A 61 6.41 0.73 -5.53
CA ALA A 61 6.56 2.10 -6.01
C ALA A 61 5.73 3.15 -5.23
N GLY A 62 4.86 2.71 -4.31
CA GLY A 62 3.99 3.59 -3.52
C GLY A 62 2.71 4.02 -4.24
N TYR A 63 2.17 3.19 -5.14
CA TYR A 63 0.93 3.47 -5.89
C TYR A 63 -0.21 2.48 -5.61
N ALA A 64 0.06 1.43 -4.83
CA ALA A 64 -0.94 0.47 -4.37
C ALA A 64 -0.65 0.03 -2.93
N GLY A 65 -1.52 -0.78 -2.35
CA GLY A 65 -1.39 -1.26 -0.95
C GLY A 65 -2.09 -2.60 -0.72
N GLY A 66 -2.20 -3.41 -1.77
CA GLY A 66 -2.86 -4.70 -1.73
C GLY A 66 -2.83 -5.39 -3.09
N ILE A 67 -3.25 -6.65 -3.12
CA ILE A 67 -3.18 -7.51 -4.32
C ILE A 67 -3.97 -6.88 -5.47
N VAL A 68 -5.25 -6.56 -5.23
CA VAL A 68 -6.16 -6.05 -6.28
C VAL A 68 -5.71 -4.67 -6.77
N SER A 69 -5.34 -3.76 -5.87
CA SER A 69 -4.89 -2.42 -6.26
C SER A 69 -3.56 -2.46 -7.02
N SER A 70 -2.65 -3.37 -6.66
CA SER A 70 -1.39 -3.54 -7.39
C SER A 70 -1.60 -4.11 -8.79
N ALA A 71 -2.52 -5.07 -8.94
CA ALA A 71 -2.89 -5.62 -10.24
C ALA A 71 -3.51 -4.55 -11.15
N ILE A 72 -4.44 -3.75 -10.64
CA ILE A 72 -5.06 -2.64 -11.38
C ILE A 72 -4.01 -1.61 -11.80
N ASP A 73 -3.09 -1.23 -10.89
CA ASP A 73 -2.03 -0.29 -11.22
C ASP A 73 -1.10 -0.84 -12.32
N GLY A 74 -0.74 -2.12 -12.25
CA GLY A 74 0.05 -2.79 -13.27
C GLY A 74 -0.64 -2.84 -14.63
N MET A 75 -1.95 -3.11 -14.67
CA MET A 75 -2.74 -3.09 -15.91
C MET A 75 -2.74 -1.70 -16.55
N ASN A 76 -3.00 -0.65 -15.77
CA ASN A 76 -3.01 0.73 -16.28
C ASN A 76 -1.66 1.15 -16.86
N VAL A 77 -0.56 0.76 -16.18
CA VAL A 77 0.81 1.02 -16.64
C VAL A 77 1.09 0.27 -17.94
N ALA A 78 0.72 -1.01 -18.02
CA ALA A 78 0.89 -1.82 -19.23
C ALA A 78 0.12 -1.25 -20.43
N GLU A 79 -1.13 -0.79 -20.22
CA GLU A 79 -1.92 -0.12 -21.25
C GLU A 79 -1.28 1.19 -21.71
N SER A 80 -0.71 1.98 -20.80
CA SER A 80 0.01 3.22 -21.14
C SER A 80 1.25 2.95 -21.98
N ILE A 81 2.05 1.95 -21.60
CA ILE A 81 3.22 1.50 -22.36
C ILE A 81 2.80 1.03 -23.75
N ALA A 82 1.74 0.23 -23.85
CA ALA A 82 1.25 -0.29 -25.12
C ALA A 82 0.75 0.82 -26.06
N LYS A 83 0.17 1.90 -25.53
CA LYS A 83 -0.20 3.09 -26.32
C LYS A 83 1.05 3.78 -26.87
N LYS A 84 2.03 4.07 -26.01
CA LYS A 84 3.28 4.75 -26.40
C LYS A 84 4.10 4.02 -27.48
N ILE A 85 4.07 2.68 -27.50
CA ILE A 85 4.83 1.88 -28.48
C ILE A 85 4.13 1.82 -29.85
N LYS A 86 2.82 2.04 -29.90
CA LYS A 86 2.04 1.96 -31.15
C LYS A 86 2.05 3.26 -31.95
N ASP A 87 2.43 4.36 -31.33
CA ASP A 87 2.66 5.68 -31.96
C ASP A 87 4.08 5.77 -32.55
#